data_AF-A0A1A7YRL9-F1
#
_entry.id   AF-A0A1A7YRL9-F1
#
_cell.length_a   1.000
_cell.length_b   1.000
_cell.length_c   1.000
_cell.angle_alpha   90.00
_cell.angle_beta   90.00
_cell.angle_gamma   90.00
#
_symmetry.space_group_name_H-M   'P 1'
#
loop_
_entity.id
_entity.type
_entity.pdbx_description
1 polymer ?
#
loop_
_entity_poly.entity_id
_entity_poly.type
_entity_poly.pdbx_seq_one_letter_code
_entity_poly.pdbx_strand_id
1 'polypeptide(L)'
;LGLSHLLSMSLTDYRQLSAGPQHHFLPPDRADPVAAPREDLNLVQSLAATGLTMLSQSQTSAASSRNNRFCTGAVLLLPLLDLHLTRLCSSLDSLRSSSAGSSGSDSGANISLPVGQTVSSPGLGRLEEAGSSSFSVEDTGLTSLRLLYLLLAHSDEVVKAVLLKESQTTEKANLPAAHKGFCSQNALLQSLLRLSDTRLFGDNLQTEELALNALKTLCVLIKRTPPTHSDRLRCVLQVVCTCLSADSRVQIVSECVLVLMAMSDHQNLVKQLCSQHDPCVFLKLFQFIRTRLDYQATHTDLVLLDLQVVRLLSRLSQRADSWLNVENTCPCSTELVQTVVILFHHQWLHLQGSATASAGVALQQCSSSSSPWWHSPAAALLRECLLLLHWLLQHHASFSESCRPLLHMYDQMIPAVRETLRKIPDLSESEELALEEICRSEGDDTDDMDTGS
;
A
#
# COMPACT_ATOMS: atom_id res chain seq x y z
N LEU A 1 -22.04 -10.24 -11.47
CA LEU A 1 -21.91 -9.01 -12.28
C LEU A 1 -20.50 -8.84 -12.84
N GLY A 2 -19.46 -8.66 -12.01
CA GLY A 2 -18.07 -8.58 -12.53
C GLY A 2 -17.59 -9.86 -13.24
N LEU A 3 -17.81 -11.04 -12.64
CA LEU A 3 -17.44 -12.32 -13.26
C LEU A 3 -18.23 -12.65 -14.54
N SER A 4 -19.52 -12.32 -14.57
CA SER A 4 -20.34 -12.48 -15.77
C SER A 4 -19.83 -11.62 -16.93
N HIS A 5 -19.28 -10.44 -16.62
CA HIS A 5 -18.64 -9.58 -17.60
C HIS A 5 -17.33 -10.16 -18.13
N LEU A 6 -16.44 -10.64 -17.24
CA LEU A 6 -15.19 -11.29 -17.65
C LEU A 6 -15.43 -12.52 -18.54
N LEU A 7 -16.48 -13.28 -18.26
CA LEU A 7 -16.87 -14.46 -19.04
C LEU A 7 -17.54 -14.12 -20.37
N SER A 8 -18.23 -12.98 -20.48
CA SER A 8 -18.92 -12.56 -21.71
C SER A 8 -18.03 -11.85 -22.72
N MET A 9 -16.79 -11.50 -22.34
CA MET A 9 -15.86 -10.83 -23.24
C MET A 9 -15.43 -11.77 -24.37
N SER A 10 -15.70 -11.37 -25.61
CA SER A 10 -15.47 -12.18 -26.81
C SER A 10 -14.16 -11.83 -27.50
N LEU A 11 -13.66 -12.74 -28.33
CA LEU A 11 -12.36 -12.65 -29.00
C LEU A 11 -12.27 -11.48 -30.01
N THR A 12 -13.37 -10.78 -30.32
CA THR A 12 -13.38 -9.58 -31.16
C THR A 12 -12.83 -8.35 -30.43
N ASP A 13 -13.14 -8.20 -29.13
CA ASP A 13 -12.50 -7.21 -28.25
C ASP A 13 -11.04 -7.60 -27.98
N TYR A 14 -10.68 -8.87 -28.15
CA TYR A 14 -9.31 -9.37 -28.04
C TYR A 14 -8.40 -8.83 -29.18
N ARG A 15 -8.92 -8.71 -30.40
CA ARG A 15 -8.15 -8.27 -31.58
C ARG A 15 -8.05 -6.75 -31.75
N GLN A 16 -9.11 -6.01 -31.44
CA GLN A 16 -9.12 -4.54 -31.60
C GLN A 16 -8.18 -3.83 -30.64
N LEU A 17 -7.88 -4.45 -29.50
CA LEU A 17 -6.97 -3.92 -28.47
C LEU A 17 -5.51 -4.36 -28.63
N SER A 18 -5.22 -5.29 -29.56
CA SER A 18 -3.85 -5.74 -29.88
C SER A 18 -3.31 -5.15 -31.19
N ALA A 19 -4.17 -4.56 -32.02
CA ALA A 19 -3.77 -3.94 -33.28
C ALA A 19 -3.54 -2.44 -33.09
N GLY A 20 -2.28 -2.03 -32.96
CA GLY A 20 -1.90 -0.65 -33.31
C GLY A 20 -2.21 -0.37 -34.79
N PRO A 21 -2.28 0.90 -35.22
CA PRO A 21 -2.74 1.26 -36.56
C PRO A 21 -1.70 0.82 -37.60
N GLN A 22 -1.85 -0.39 -38.14
CA GLN A 22 -1.11 -0.80 -39.32
C GLN A 22 -1.97 -0.57 -40.55
N HIS A 23 -1.52 0.39 -41.34
CA HIS A 23 -2.01 0.68 -42.68
C HIS A 23 -2.15 -0.60 -43.50
N HIS A 24 -3.31 -0.74 -44.14
CA HIS A 24 -3.60 -1.74 -45.16
C HIS A 24 -2.45 -1.88 -46.16
N PHE A 25 -1.98 -3.10 -46.39
CA PHE A 25 -1.75 -3.69 -47.71
C PHE A 25 -1.51 -5.20 -47.56
N LEU A 26 -2.42 -6.02 -48.09
CA LEU A 26 -2.24 -7.46 -48.31
C LEU A 26 -1.57 -7.69 -49.68
N PRO A 27 -0.74 -8.74 -49.81
CA PRO A 27 -1.21 -9.90 -50.58
C PRO A 27 -0.89 -11.26 -49.92
N PRO A 28 -1.49 -12.36 -50.42
CA PRO A 28 -1.73 -13.58 -49.65
C PRO A 28 -0.69 -14.65 -49.97
N ASP A 29 0.00 -15.16 -48.95
CA ASP A 29 0.38 -16.58 -48.87
C ASP A 29 1.08 -16.83 -47.53
N ARG A 30 0.38 -17.42 -46.55
CA ARG A 30 0.99 -18.17 -45.44
C ARG A 30 -0.09 -18.75 -44.53
N ALA A 31 0.12 -20.01 -44.17
CA ALA A 31 -0.65 -20.76 -43.19
C ALA A 31 -0.92 -19.93 -41.92
N ASP A 32 -2.20 -19.87 -41.56
CA ASP A 32 -2.73 -19.16 -40.39
C ASP A 32 -2.10 -19.64 -39.07
N PRO A 33 -1.50 -18.76 -38.24
CA PRO A 33 -1.25 -19.02 -36.82
C PRO A 33 -2.49 -18.70 -35.95
N VAL A 34 -3.69 -18.62 -36.54
CA VAL A 34 -4.91 -18.06 -35.94
C VAL A 34 -5.68 -19.03 -35.03
N ALA A 35 -5.35 -20.33 -35.04
CA ALA A 35 -6.10 -21.35 -34.28
C ALA A 35 -5.76 -21.40 -32.78
N ALA A 36 -4.50 -21.23 -32.40
CA ALA A 36 -4.04 -21.43 -31.01
C ALA A 36 -4.64 -20.48 -29.95
N PRO A 37 -4.79 -19.15 -30.17
CA PRO A 37 -5.29 -18.24 -29.13
C PRO A 37 -6.79 -18.40 -28.82
N ARG A 38 -7.54 -19.07 -29.71
CA ARG A 38 -8.99 -19.27 -29.58
C ARG A 38 -9.31 -20.44 -28.66
N GLU A 39 -8.52 -21.49 -28.71
CA GLU A 39 -8.72 -22.71 -27.91
C GLU A 39 -8.37 -22.45 -26.44
N ASP A 40 -7.32 -21.66 -26.20
CA ASP A 40 -6.87 -21.31 -24.85
C ASP A 40 -7.89 -20.43 -24.09
N LEU A 41 -8.51 -19.43 -24.75
CA LEU A 41 -9.51 -18.57 -24.10
C LEU A 41 -10.79 -19.35 -23.77
N ASN A 42 -11.27 -20.18 -24.70
CA ASN A 42 -12.45 -21.01 -24.50
C ASN A 42 -12.24 -22.01 -23.34
N LEU A 43 -11.04 -22.56 -23.23
CA LEU A 43 -10.65 -23.43 -22.11
C LEU A 43 -10.69 -22.69 -20.77
N VAL A 44 -10.09 -21.50 -20.70
CA VAL A 44 -10.06 -20.68 -19.48
C VAL A 44 -11.46 -20.24 -19.04
N GLN A 45 -12.33 -19.87 -19.99
CA GLN A 45 -13.73 -19.53 -19.72
C GLN A 45 -14.53 -20.74 -19.24
N SER A 46 -14.31 -21.92 -19.84
CA SER A 46 -14.94 -23.18 -19.43
C SER A 46 -14.51 -23.61 -18.02
N LEU A 47 -13.22 -23.49 -17.69
CA LEU A 47 -12.70 -23.74 -16.35
C LEU A 47 -13.34 -22.80 -15.33
N ALA A 48 -13.43 -21.51 -15.66
CA ALA A 48 -14.05 -20.53 -14.78
C ALA A 48 -15.56 -20.79 -14.57
N ALA A 49 -16.29 -21.17 -15.62
CA ALA A 49 -17.70 -21.58 -15.52
C ALA A 49 -17.88 -22.85 -14.66
N THR A 50 -16.96 -23.80 -14.78
CA THR A 50 -16.92 -25.01 -13.95
C THR A 50 -16.66 -24.64 -12.48
N GLY A 51 -15.70 -23.76 -12.22
CA GLY A 51 -15.41 -23.23 -10.89
C GLY A 51 -16.61 -22.55 -10.24
N LEU A 52 -17.33 -21.71 -10.99
CA LEU A 52 -18.58 -21.08 -10.53
C LEU A 52 -19.66 -22.11 -10.18
N THR A 53 -19.81 -23.13 -11.02
CA THR A 53 -20.77 -24.20 -10.78
C THR A 53 -20.43 -24.94 -9.48
N MET A 54 -19.16 -25.27 -9.26
CA MET A 54 -18.69 -25.90 -8.01
C MET A 54 -18.93 -25.01 -6.79
N LEU A 55 -18.70 -23.70 -6.90
CA LEU A 55 -18.94 -22.74 -5.81
C LEU A 55 -20.44 -22.59 -5.49
N SER A 56 -21.31 -22.62 -6.51
CA SER A 56 -22.77 -22.58 -6.30
C SER A 56 -23.28 -23.83 -5.59
N GLN A 57 -22.71 -25.00 -5.92
CA GLN A 57 -23.08 -26.27 -5.32
C GLN A 57 -22.56 -26.41 -3.88
N SER A 58 -21.33 -25.96 -3.61
CA SER A 58 -20.75 -26.02 -2.26
C SER A 58 -21.49 -25.12 -1.26
N GLN A 59 -22.08 -24.01 -1.71
CA GLN A 59 -22.91 -23.13 -0.87
C GLN A 59 -24.17 -23.83 -0.33
N THR A 60 -24.72 -24.81 -1.07
CA THR A 60 -25.90 -25.58 -0.63
C THR A 60 -25.56 -26.65 0.42
N SER A 61 -24.29 -27.02 0.56
CA SER A 61 -23.82 -28.05 1.50
C SER A 61 -23.12 -27.49 2.74
N ALA A 62 -22.85 -26.18 2.78
CA ALA A 62 -22.01 -25.51 3.79
C ALA A 62 -22.75 -25.09 5.09
N ALA A 63 -23.93 -25.64 5.37
CA ALA A 63 -24.69 -25.31 6.58
C ALA A 63 -24.06 -25.82 7.91
N SER A 64 -22.96 -26.60 7.86
CA SER A 64 -22.47 -27.34 9.04
C SER A 64 -21.05 -27.03 9.53
N SER A 65 -20.25 -26.14 8.91
CA SER A 65 -18.92 -25.82 9.48
C SER A 65 -18.48 -24.39 9.20
N ARG A 66 -18.58 -23.54 10.22
CA ARG A 66 -18.29 -22.09 10.17
C ARG A 66 -16.81 -21.73 9.91
N ASN A 67 -15.91 -22.71 9.88
CA ASN A 67 -14.46 -22.52 9.83
C ASN A 67 -13.75 -23.14 8.61
N ASN A 68 -14.45 -23.85 7.73
CA ASN A 68 -13.82 -24.48 6.56
C ASN A 68 -13.87 -23.54 5.35
N ARG A 69 -12.83 -22.72 5.17
CA ARG A 69 -12.62 -21.82 4.01
C ARG A 69 -12.05 -22.56 2.79
N PHE A 70 -12.50 -23.80 2.59
CA PHE A 70 -12.07 -24.66 1.50
C PHE A 70 -12.99 -24.40 0.30
N CYS A 71 -12.47 -23.69 -0.70
CA CYS A 71 -13.22 -23.32 -1.90
C CYS A 71 -12.45 -23.77 -3.13
N THR A 72 -12.38 -25.09 -3.36
CA THR A 72 -11.60 -25.66 -4.47
C THR A 72 -12.05 -25.12 -5.84
N GLY A 73 -13.35 -24.84 -6.02
CA GLY A 73 -13.87 -24.21 -7.24
C GLY A 73 -13.34 -22.79 -7.50
N ALA A 74 -12.88 -22.07 -6.47
CA ALA A 74 -12.30 -20.74 -6.63
C ALA A 74 -10.93 -20.76 -7.32
N VAL A 75 -10.18 -21.85 -7.19
CA VAL A 75 -8.87 -22.02 -7.86
C VAL A 75 -9.05 -22.04 -9.38
N LEU A 76 -10.16 -22.58 -9.87
CA LEU A 76 -10.47 -22.65 -11.31
C LEU A 76 -10.75 -21.27 -11.95
N LEU A 77 -10.95 -20.23 -11.14
CA LEU A 77 -11.08 -18.85 -11.62
C LEU A 77 -9.73 -18.17 -11.86
N LEU A 78 -8.64 -18.69 -11.27
CA LEU A 78 -7.33 -18.03 -11.31
C LEU A 78 -6.76 -17.87 -12.74
N PRO A 79 -6.87 -18.86 -13.65
CA PRO A 79 -6.39 -18.68 -15.03
C PRO A 79 -7.09 -17.53 -15.77
N LEU A 80 -8.38 -17.32 -15.51
CA LEU A 80 -9.13 -16.21 -16.11
C LEU A 80 -8.64 -14.86 -15.58
N LEU A 81 -8.39 -14.78 -14.28
CA LEU A 81 -7.84 -13.56 -13.66
C LEU A 81 -6.42 -13.28 -14.15
N ASP A 82 -5.59 -14.31 -14.29
CA ASP A 82 -4.21 -14.18 -14.76
C ASP A 82 -4.14 -13.64 -16.18
N LEU A 83 -5.02 -14.13 -17.07
CA LEU A 83 -5.15 -13.62 -18.43
C LEU A 83 -5.46 -12.13 -18.46
N HIS A 84 -6.47 -11.69 -17.71
CA HIS A 84 -6.89 -10.28 -17.72
C HIS A 84 -5.88 -9.35 -17.05
N LEU A 85 -5.22 -9.80 -15.98
CA LEU A 85 -4.18 -9.03 -15.30
C LEU A 85 -2.90 -8.93 -16.14
N THR A 86 -2.49 -10.01 -16.79
CA THR A 86 -1.34 -9.99 -17.72
C THR A 86 -1.61 -9.06 -18.89
N ARG A 87 -2.84 -9.05 -19.41
CA ARG A 87 -3.27 -8.13 -20.46
C ARG A 87 -3.22 -6.68 -20.01
N LEU A 88 -3.72 -6.38 -18.81
CA LEU A 88 -3.62 -5.05 -18.22
C LEU A 88 -2.16 -4.61 -18.13
N CYS A 89 -1.28 -5.46 -17.56
CA CYS A 89 0.15 -5.20 -17.49
C CYS A 89 0.75 -4.88 -18.87
N SER A 90 0.46 -5.68 -19.89
CA SER A 90 0.97 -5.43 -21.26
C SER A 90 0.47 -4.13 -21.88
N SER A 91 -0.79 -3.75 -21.60
CA SER A 91 -1.37 -2.50 -22.10
C SER A 91 -0.66 -1.29 -21.51
N LEU A 92 -0.38 -1.35 -20.21
CA LEU A 92 0.37 -0.32 -19.49
C LEU A 92 1.82 -0.21 -19.99
N ASP A 93 2.47 -1.35 -20.24
CA ASP A 93 3.82 -1.40 -20.83
C ASP A 93 3.85 -0.76 -22.23
N SER A 94 2.83 -1.00 -23.06
CA SER A 94 2.71 -0.39 -24.39
C SER A 94 2.52 1.13 -24.33
N LEU A 95 1.69 1.62 -23.39
CA LEU A 95 1.48 3.05 -23.18
C LEU A 95 2.80 3.74 -22.79
N ARG A 96 3.60 3.09 -21.94
CA ARG A 96 4.94 3.57 -21.57
C ARG A 96 5.91 3.64 -22.75
N SER A 97 5.95 2.62 -23.61
CA SER A 97 6.82 2.65 -24.79
C SER A 97 6.43 3.76 -25.78
N SER A 98 5.14 4.09 -25.87
CA SER A 98 4.65 5.18 -26.72
C SER A 98 5.01 6.57 -26.18
N SER A 99 5.00 6.77 -24.86
CA SER A 99 5.34 8.06 -24.24
C SER A 99 6.85 8.33 -24.23
N ALA A 100 7.69 7.29 -24.08
CA ALA A 100 9.14 7.44 -24.17
C ALA A 100 9.64 7.75 -25.60
N GLY A 101 8.88 7.35 -26.63
CA GLY A 101 9.22 7.57 -28.04
C GLY A 101 8.98 9.00 -28.55
N SER A 102 8.24 9.85 -27.82
CA SER A 102 7.94 11.23 -28.23
C SER A 102 8.89 12.27 -27.64
N SER A 103 9.85 11.89 -26.80
CA SER A 103 10.78 12.80 -26.11
C SER A 103 12.18 12.85 -26.74
N GLY A 104 12.30 12.59 -28.04
CA GLY A 104 13.58 12.55 -28.74
C GLY A 104 13.52 13.19 -30.12
N SER A 105 13.40 14.51 -30.19
CA SER A 105 13.86 15.32 -31.34
C SER A 105 14.01 16.78 -30.92
N ASP A 106 15.20 17.11 -30.42
CA ASP A 106 15.71 18.47 -30.43
C ASP A 106 15.94 18.90 -31.88
N SER A 107 15.27 19.97 -32.31
CA SER A 107 15.82 20.91 -33.28
C SER A 107 15.26 22.28 -32.96
N GLY A 108 16.11 23.12 -32.40
CA GLY A 108 15.78 24.47 -31.95
C GLY A 108 15.47 25.42 -33.11
N ALA A 109 14.41 26.20 -32.93
CA ALA A 109 14.35 27.57 -33.39
C ALA A 109 13.35 28.33 -32.50
N ASN A 110 13.85 29.37 -31.84
CA ASN A 110 13.05 30.40 -31.19
C ASN A 110 11.89 30.85 -32.10
N ILE A 111 10.70 31.06 -31.54
CA ILE A 111 9.89 32.29 -31.71
C ILE A 111 8.72 32.25 -30.72
N SER A 112 8.74 33.26 -29.85
CA SER A 112 7.66 34.04 -29.22
C SER A 112 6.21 33.53 -29.24
N LEU A 113 5.60 33.52 -28.05
CA LEU A 113 4.16 33.58 -27.79
C LEU A 113 3.46 34.70 -28.60
N PRO A 114 2.17 34.54 -28.90
CA PRO A 114 1.23 35.44 -28.25
C PRO A 114 -0.04 34.78 -27.69
N VAL A 115 -0.61 35.54 -26.76
CA VAL A 115 -1.89 35.40 -26.05
C VAL A 115 -3.10 35.42 -26.99
N GLY A 116 -4.10 34.60 -26.66
CA GLY A 116 -5.53 34.87 -26.85
C GLY A 116 -6.14 34.44 -28.18
N GLN A 117 -7.07 33.47 -28.15
CA GLN A 117 -8.50 33.68 -28.47
C GLN A 117 -9.25 32.35 -28.63
N THR A 118 -10.41 32.31 -27.99
CA THR A 118 -11.56 31.46 -28.24
C THR A 118 -11.97 31.42 -29.71
N VAL A 119 -12.03 30.25 -30.36
CA VAL A 119 -12.98 29.98 -31.47
C VAL A 119 -13.28 28.48 -31.53
N SER A 120 -14.54 28.15 -31.24
CA SER A 120 -15.20 26.89 -31.58
C SER A 120 -15.36 26.73 -33.09
N SER A 121 -15.23 25.51 -33.62
CA SER A 121 -15.89 25.11 -34.88
C SER A 121 -15.88 23.59 -35.11
N PRO A 122 -16.82 23.06 -35.92
CA PRO A 122 -17.73 22.02 -35.43
C PRO A 122 -17.72 20.73 -36.29
N GLY A 123 -18.26 19.67 -35.68
CA GLY A 123 -19.16 18.68 -36.30
C GLY A 123 -18.73 17.96 -37.58
N LEU A 124 -18.47 16.65 -37.45
CA LEU A 124 -19.02 15.69 -38.41
C LEU A 124 -19.33 14.34 -37.72
N GLY A 125 -20.63 14.08 -37.50
CA GLY A 125 -21.21 12.74 -37.61
C GLY A 125 -21.18 11.82 -36.39
N ARG A 126 -21.86 12.21 -35.31
CA ARG A 126 -22.36 11.30 -34.27
C ARG A 126 -23.40 10.36 -34.88
N LEU A 127 -23.05 9.08 -35.04
CA LEU A 127 -24.03 8.00 -35.15
C LEU A 127 -24.12 7.35 -33.76
N GLU A 128 -25.20 7.65 -33.04
CA GLU A 128 -25.60 6.90 -31.85
C GLU A 128 -25.99 5.49 -32.29
N GLU A 129 -25.09 4.52 -32.12
CA GLU A 129 -25.46 3.11 -32.00
C GLU A 129 -25.64 2.80 -30.51
N ALA A 130 -26.90 2.75 -30.09
CA ALA A 130 -27.27 2.25 -28.78
C ALA A 130 -26.90 0.77 -28.67
N GLY A 131 -26.08 0.43 -27.67
CA GLY A 131 -25.98 -0.95 -27.16
C GLY A 131 -24.65 -1.67 -27.37
N SER A 132 -23.54 -1.13 -26.86
CA SER A 132 -22.36 -1.92 -26.46
C SER A 132 -21.52 -1.08 -25.50
N SER A 133 -21.65 -1.31 -24.19
CA SER A 133 -20.67 -0.79 -23.23
C SER A 133 -19.35 -1.55 -23.47
N SER A 134 -18.51 -1.06 -24.38
CA SER A 134 -17.16 -1.58 -24.54
C SER A 134 -16.37 -1.16 -23.29
N PHE A 135 -16.15 -2.11 -22.40
CA PHE A 135 -15.38 -1.87 -21.19
C PHE A 135 -13.91 -1.71 -21.55
N SER A 136 -13.24 -0.75 -20.90
CA SER A 136 -11.81 -0.57 -21.10
C SER A 136 -11.02 -1.76 -20.54
N VAL A 137 -9.78 -1.95 -21.02
CA VAL A 137 -8.85 -2.95 -20.47
C VAL A 137 -8.59 -2.67 -18.98
N GLU A 138 -8.57 -1.40 -18.59
CA GLU A 138 -8.38 -0.95 -17.21
C GLU A 138 -9.56 -1.37 -16.31
N ASP A 139 -10.81 -1.20 -16.77
CA ASP A 139 -12.00 -1.63 -16.01
C ASP A 139 -12.05 -3.15 -15.83
N THR A 140 -11.66 -3.87 -16.87
CA THR A 140 -11.60 -5.35 -16.88
C THR A 140 -10.50 -5.84 -15.93
N GLY A 141 -9.34 -5.21 -15.97
CA GLY A 141 -8.22 -5.51 -15.07
C GLY A 141 -8.53 -5.14 -13.62
N LEU A 142 -9.15 -4.00 -13.36
CA LEU A 142 -9.61 -3.58 -12.03
C LEU A 142 -10.66 -4.54 -11.46
N THR A 143 -11.61 -4.97 -12.30
CA THR A 143 -12.59 -6.00 -11.92
C THR A 143 -11.89 -7.32 -11.56
N SER A 144 -10.87 -7.70 -12.32
CA SER A 144 -10.07 -8.91 -12.07
C SER A 144 -9.28 -8.80 -10.76
N LEU A 145 -8.70 -7.63 -10.44
CA LEU A 145 -8.03 -7.36 -9.16
C LEU A 145 -9.01 -7.47 -7.98
N ARG A 146 -10.17 -6.83 -8.07
CA ARG A 146 -11.20 -6.87 -7.02
C ARG A 146 -11.73 -8.28 -6.79
N LEU A 147 -11.84 -9.08 -7.85
CA LEU A 147 -12.20 -10.49 -7.72
C LEU A 147 -11.08 -11.30 -7.08
N LEU A 148 -9.82 -11.09 -7.47
CA LEU A 148 -8.68 -11.75 -6.83
C LEU A 148 -8.60 -11.43 -5.33
N TYR A 149 -8.82 -10.17 -4.95
CA TYR A 149 -8.94 -9.74 -3.55
C TYR A 149 -10.00 -10.57 -2.80
N LEU A 150 -11.20 -10.70 -3.37
CA LEU A 150 -12.29 -11.46 -2.75
C LEU A 150 -11.95 -12.95 -2.64
N LEU A 151 -11.36 -13.56 -3.67
CA LEU A 151 -10.98 -14.96 -3.65
C LEU A 151 -9.91 -15.24 -2.58
N LEU A 152 -8.88 -14.39 -2.52
CA LEU A 152 -7.85 -14.48 -1.48
C LEU A 152 -8.45 -14.30 -0.09
N ALA A 153 -9.37 -13.34 0.09
CA ALA A 153 -10.02 -13.09 1.37
C ALA A 153 -10.87 -14.27 1.87
N HIS A 154 -11.25 -15.23 1.02
CA HIS A 154 -12.20 -16.29 1.38
C HIS A 154 -11.72 -17.73 1.14
N SER A 155 -10.64 -17.97 0.40
CA SER A 155 -10.15 -19.33 0.07
C SER A 155 -8.68 -19.53 0.41
N ASP A 156 -8.38 -20.56 1.21
CA ASP A 156 -7.00 -20.93 1.54
C ASP A 156 -6.28 -21.62 0.38
N GLU A 157 -7.02 -22.30 -0.50
CA GLU A 157 -6.48 -22.94 -1.71
C GLU A 157 -5.99 -21.89 -2.69
N VAL A 158 -6.73 -20.79 -2.86
CA VAL A 158 -6.33 -19.69 -3.73
C VAL A 158 -5.06 -19.03 -3.21
N VAL A 159 -4.96 -18.79 -1.90
CA VAL A 159 -3.73 -18.27 -1.29
C VAL A 159 -2.55 -19.20 -1.57
N LYS A 160 -2.71 -20.51 -1.36
CA LYS A 160 -1.67 -21.50 -1.69
C LYS A 160 -1.34 -21.50 -3.17
N ALA A 161 -2.33 -21.48 -4.07
CA ALA A 161 -2.12 -21.50 -5.51
C ALA A 161 -1.35 -20.27 -6.00
N VAL A 162 -1.71 -19.06 -5.55
CA VAL A 162 -1.01 -17.81 -5.89
C VAL A 162 0.42 -17.80 -5.34
N LEU A 163 0.66 -18.41 -4.17
CA LEU A 163 2.00 -18.52 -3.61
C LEU A 163 2.83 -19.61 -4.28
N LEU A 164 2.22 -20.72 -4.69
CA LEU A 164 2.89 -21.88 -5.28
C LEU A 164 3.31 -21.60 -6.73
N LYS A 165 4.44 -22.21 -7.10
CA LYS A 165 4.99 -22.12 -8.46
C LYS A 165 4.49 -23.35 -9.19
N GLU A 166 3.72 -23.18 -10.25
CA GLU A 166 3.48 -24.28 -11.17
C GLU A 166 4.77 -24.50 -11.96
N SER A 167 5.55 -25.51 -11.56
CA SER A 167 6.72 -25.95 -12.32
C SER A 167 6.69 -27.47 -12.43
N GLN A 168 5.93 -27.95 -13.41
CA GLN A 168 6.28 -29.11 -14.21
C GLN A 168 6.16 -28.61 -15.66
N THR A 169 7.24 -28.21 -16.30
CA THR A 169 8.02 -29.16 -17.10
C THR A 169 9.53 -28.88 -17.04
N THR A 170 10.28 -29.96 -16.87
CA THR A 170 11.68 -30.09 -17.27
C THR A 170 11.90 -29.53 -18.67
N GLU A 171 12.77 -28.52 -18.84
CA GLU A 171 13.93 -28.55 -19.75
C GLU A 171 14.72 -27.23 -19.71
N LYS A 172 16.05 -27.36 -19.82
CA LYS A 172 17.06 -26.32 -19.74
C LYS A 172 16.95 -25.32 -20.91
N ALA A 173 17.04 -24.02 -20.63
CA ALA A 173 17.64 -23.06 -21.58
C ALA A 173 18.26 -21.86 -20.83
N ASN A 174 19.56 -21.69 -21.04
CA ASN A 174 20.39 -20.60 -20.51
C ASN A 174 20.17 -19.32 -21.33
N LEU A 175 20.01 -18.15 -20.68
CA LEU A 175 20.16 -16.80 -21.29
C LEU A 175 20.60 -15.77 -20.22
N PRO A 176 21.26 -14.66 -20.59
CA PRO A 176 22.29 -14.00 -19.79
C PRO A 176 21.78 -12.96 -18.77
N ALA A 177 22.67 -12.67 -17.82
CA ALA A 177 22.44 -11.91 -16.60
C ALA A 177 22.40 -10.38 -16.84
N ALA A 178 21.20 -9.81 -16.95
CA ALA A 178 20.97 -8.38 -16.67
C ALA A 178 19.56 -8.05 -16.12
N HIS A 179 18.62 -8.99 -16.04
CA HIS A 179 17.26 -8.78 -15.49
C HIS A 179 16.87 -9.89 -14.48
N LYS A 180 17.76 -10.16 -13.51
CA LYS A 180 17.53 -11.14 -12.44
C LYS A 180 16.72 -10.50 -11.30
N GLY A 181 15.39 -10.57 -11.35
CA GLY A 181 14.54 -10.05 -10.27
C GLY A 181 13.27 -10.82 -9.96
N PHE A 182 12.55 -11.36 -10.96
CA PHE A 182 11.19 -11.86 -10.72
C PHE A 182 10.86 -13.23 -11.34
N CYS A 183 11.74 -13.83 -12.14
CA CYS A 183 11.44 -15.00 -13.00
C CYS A 183 11.15 -16.35 -12.30
N SER A 184 11.00 -16.40 -10.97
CA SER A 184 10.74 -17.64 -10.22
C SER A 184 9.35 -17.70 -9.54
N GLN A 185 8.52 -16.67 -9.70
CA GLN A 185 7.25 -16.48 -8.96
C GLN A 185 6.03 -16.82 -9.81
N ASN A 186 4.88 -16.98 -9.15
CA ASN A 186 3.58 -17.18 -9.82
C ASN A 186 3.23 -15.94 -10.66
N ALA A 187 2.66 -16.13 -11.86
CA ALA A 187 2.32 -15.07 -12.80
C ALA A 187 1.34 -14.03 -12.19
N LEU A 188 0.40 -14.47 -11.35
CA LEU A 188 -0.52 -13.59 -10.62
C LEU A 188 0.20 -12.70 -9.60
N LEU A 189 1.14 -13.28 -8.85
CA LEU A 189 1.94 -12.51 -7.89
C LEU A 189 2.82 -11.50 -8.62
N GLN A 190 3.43 -11.88 -9.75
CA GLN A 190 4.20 -10.96 -10.57
C GLN A 190 3.35 -9.82 -11.12
N SER A 191 2.14 -10.12 -11.60
CA SER A 191 1.19 -9.11 -12.08
C SER A 191 0.79 -8.15 -10.95
N LEU A 192 0.51 -8.66 -9.74
CA LEU A 192 0.23 -7.81 -8.57
C LEU A 192 1.39 -6.90 -8.19
N LEU A 193 2.62 -7.44 -8.18
CA LEU A 193 3.82 -6.66 -7.89
C LEU A 193 4.05 -5.58 -8.94
N ARG A 194 3.83 -5.88 -10.22
CA ARG A 194 3.94 -4.91 -11.32
C ARG A 194 2.88 -3.82 -11.21
N LEU A 195 1.62 -4.17 -10.97
CA LEU A 195 0.52 -3.21 -10.83
C LEU A 195 0.64 -2.32 -9.59
N SER A 196 1.41 -2.75 -8.59
CA SER A 196 1.69 -1.97 -7.39
C SER A 196 2.83 -0.96 -7.58
N ASP A 197 3.67 -1.09 -8.61
CA ASP A 197 4.79 -0.18 -8.84
C ASP A 197 4.28 1.17 -9.38
N THR A 198 4.21 2.15 -8.48
CA THR A 198 3.68 3.49 -8.75
C THR A 198 4.54 4.30 -9.71
N ARG A 199 5.81 3.90 -9.96
CA ARG A 199 6.68 4.54 -10.94
C ARG A 199 6.27 4.29 -12.38
N LEU A 200 5.39 3.30 -12.59
CA LEU A 200 4.88 2.93 -13.91
C LEU A 200 3.74 3.83 -14.37
N PHE A 201 3.22 4.66 -13.47
CA PHE A 201 1.98 5.38 -13.66
C PHE A 201 2.25 6.87 -13.51
N GLY A 202 1.95 7.66 -14.55
CA GLY A 202 1.94 9.12 -14.43
C GLY A 202 0.84 9.60 -13.47
N ASP A 203 0.55 10.90 -13.45
CA ASP A 203 -0.42 11.52 -12.53
C ASP A 203 -1.91 11.13 -12.76
N ASN A 204 -2.20 10.01 -13.42
CA ASN A 204 -3.55 9.57 -13.70
C ASN A 204 -4.22 8.94 -12.45
N LEU A 205 -5.40 9.44 -12.09
CA LEU A 205 -6.20 8.98 -10.96
C LEU A 205 -6.62 7.50 -11.10
N GLN A 206 -6.87 7.04 -12.33
CA GLN A 206 -7.30 5.66 -12.58
C GLN A 206 -6.17 4.65 -12.34
N THR A 207 -4.94 5.03 -12.65
CA THR A 207 -3.76 4.19 -12.42
C THR A 207 -3.36 4.14 -10.95
N GLU A 208 -3.59 5.21 -10.21
CA GLU A 208 -3.48 5.20 -8.75
C GLU A 208 -4.50 4.24 -8.13
N GLU A 209 -5.76 4.24 -8.60
CA GLU A 209 -6.77 3.30 -8.12
C GLU A 209 -6.32 1.84 -8.35
N LEU A 210 -5.71 1.53 -9.49
CA LEU A 210 -5.14 0.21 -9.76
C LEU A 210 -4.04 -0.16 -8.76
N ALA A 211 -3.09 0.75 -8.51
CA ALA A 211 -2.00 0.54 -7.54
C ALA A 211 -2.54 0.33 -6.12
N LEU A 212 -3.51 1.13 -5.69
CA LEU A 212 -4.17 0.98 -4.38
C LEU A 212 -4.88 -0.38 -4.25
N ASN A 213 -5.62 -0.81 -5.27
CA ASN A 213 -6.28 -2.12 -5.25
C ASN A 213 -5.26 -3.27 -5.28
N ALA A 214 -4.14 -3.12 -5.98
CA ALA A 214 -3.06 -4.11 -5.98
C ALA A 214 -2.39 -4.22 -4.60
N LEU A 215 -2.06 -3.10 -3.96
CA LEU A 215 -1.50 -3.06 -2.59
C LEU A 215 -2.47 -3.66 -1.55
N LYS A 216 -3.77 -3.33 -1.63
CA LYS A 216 -4.81 -3.96 -0.79
C LYS A 216 -4.87 -5.47 -0.96
N THR A 217 -4.76 -5.93 -2.22
CA THR A 217 -4.74 -7.36 -2.55
C THR A 217 -3.49 -8.05 -1.99
N LEU A 218 -2.32 -7.42 -2.12
CA LEU A 218 -1.08 -7.90 -1.50
C LEU A 218 -1.18 -7.95 0.03
N CYS A 219 -1.76 -6.94 0.66
CA CYS A 219 -1.98 -6.91 2.11
C CYS A 219 -2.81 -8.11 2.58
N VAL A 220 -3.91 -8.44 1.89
CA VAL A 220 -4.72 -9.63 2.19
C VAL A 220 -3.94 -10.91 1.95
N LEU A 221 -3.20 -11.02 0.83
CA LEU A 221 -2.36 -12.19 0.55
C LEU A 221 -1.36 -12.44 1.68
N ILE A 222 -0.67 -11.40 2.17
CA ILE A 222 0.33 -11.51 3.24
C ILE A 222 -0.29 -11.92 4.56
N LYS A 223 -1.42 -11.30 4.95
CA LYS A 223 -2.16 -11.65 6.19
C LYS A 223 -2.59 -13.11 6.20
N ARG A 224 -2.87 -13.68 5.03
CA ARG A 224 -3.35 -15.05 4.87
C ARG A 224 -2.28 -16.07 4.52
N THR A 225 -1.06 -15.62 4.24
CA THR A 225 0.04 -16.52 3.92
C THR A 225 0.41 -17.31 5.17
N PRO A 226 0.52 -18.65 5.10
CA PRO A 226 1.04 -19.43 6.22
C PRO A 226 2.54 -19.16 6.41
N PRO A 227 3.09 -19.31 7.63
CA PRO A 227 4.50 -19.04 7.90
C PRO A 227 5.46 -19.92 7.08
N THR A 228 5.00 -21.09 6.60
CA THR A 228 5.75 -21.99 5.72
C THR A 228 6.07 -21.41 4.34
N HIS A 229 5.39 -20.34 3.93
CA HIS A 229 5.54 -19.73 2.60
C HIS A 229 5.98 -18.26 2.66
N SER A 230 6.35 -17.76 3.84
CA SER A 230 6.73 -16.35 4.05
C SER A 230 7.89 -15.90 3.17
N ASP A 231 8.84 -16.80 2.85
CA ASP A 231 10.01 -16.48 2.02
C ASP A 231 9.66 -15.98 0.61
N ARG A 232 8.50 -16.39 0.08
CA ARG A 232 8.03 -15.98 -1.25
C ARG A 232 7.56 -14.53 -1.29
N LEU A 233 7.27 -13.94 -0.12
CA LEU A 233 6.79 -12.56 0.02
C LEU A 233 7.92 -11.53 0.08
N ARG A 234 9.19 -11.96 0.08
CA ARG A 234 10.35 -11.05 0.15
C ARG A 234 10.36 -10.00 -0.97
N CYS A 235 9.91 -10.36 -2.16
CA CYS A 235 9.82 -9.44 -3.30
C CYS A 235 8.84 -8.28 -3.08
N VAL A 236 7.85 -8.43 -2.19
CA VAL A 236 6.91 -7.35 -1.86
C VAL A 236 7.65 -6.18 -1.21
N LEU A 237 8.72 -6.43 -0.44
CA LEU A 237 9.52 -5.36 0.19
C LEU A 237 10.11 -4.41 -0.85
N GLN A 238 10.57 -4.94 -1.99
CA GLN A 238 11.14 -4.12 -3.06
C GLN A 238 10.09 -3.15 -3.62
N VAL A 239 8.87 -3.65 -3.85
CA VAL A 239 7.75 -2.85 -4.35
C VAL A 239 7.32 -1.80 -3.33
N VAL A 240 7.20 -2.17 -2.05
CA VAL A 240 6.86 -1.21 -0.99
C VAL A 240 7.94 -0.13 -0.88
N CYS A 241 9.23 -0.49 -0.95
CA CYS A 241 10.33 0.47 -0.98
C CYS A 241 10.25 1.39 -2.21
N THR A 242 9.79 0.92 -3.38
CA THR A 242 9.64 1.79 -4.55
C THR A 242 8.45 2.73 -4.44
N CYS A 243 7.36 2.30 -3.81
CA CYS A 243 6.15 3.09 -3.57
C CYS A 243 6.34 4.15 -2.46
N LEU A 244 7.31 3.97 -1.56
CA LEU A 244 7.70 4.99 -0.60
C LEU A 244 8.71 5.96 -1.24
N SER A 245 8.18 7.00 -1.88
CA SER A 245 8.93 8.18 -2.33
C SER A 245 8.42 9.44 -1.65
N ALA A 246 9.23 10.50 -1.62
CA ALA A 246 8.83 11.80 -1.05
C ALA A 246 7.59 12.40 -1.74
N ASP A 247 7.40 12.11 -3.03
CA ASP A 247 6.30 12.64 -3.86
C ASP A 247 5.05 11.74 -3.86
N SER A 248 5.04 10.65 -3.07
CA SER A 248 3.93 9.70 -3.05
C SER A 248 2.70 10.26 -2.35
N ARG A 249 1.51 9.94 -2.86
CA ARG A 249 0.25 10.33 -2.22
C ARG A 249 0.06 9.58 -0.90
N VAL A 250 -0.55 10.26 0.08
CA VAL A 250 -0.80 9.73 1.43
C VAL A 250 -1.56 8.39 1.41
N GLN A 251 -2.49 8.21 0.48
CA GLN A 251 -3.27 6.96 0.34
C GLN A 251 -2.39 5.76 -0.03
N ILE A 252 -1.45 5.94 -0.96
CA ILE A 252 -0.49 4.90 -1.36
C ILE A 252 0.39 4.54 -0.16
N VAL A 253 0.92 5.55 0.54
CA VAL A 253 1.76 5.34 1.72
C VAL A 253 0.99 4.61 2.82
N SER A 254 -0.27 4.97 3.06
CA SER A 254 -1.15 4.28 4.01
C SER A 254 -1.30 2.79 3.67
N GLU A 255 -1.55 2.44 2.41
CA GLU A 255 -1.61 1.04 1.99
C GLU A 255 -0.26 0.32 2.13
N CYS A 256 0.86 1.01 1.87
CA CYS A 256 2.20 0.49 2.14
C CYS A 256 2.40 0.19 3.63
N VAL A 257 1.97 1.07 4.54
CA VAL A 257 2.05 0.82 6.00
C VAL A 257 1.20 -0.37 6.41
N LEU A 258 0.00 -0.55 5.82
CA LEU A 258 -0.83 -1.74 6.07
C LEU A 258 -0.17 -3.03 5.58
N VAL A 259 0.51 -2.99 4.43
CA VAL A 259 1.32 -4.10 3.93
C VAL A 259 2.46 -4.43 4.90
N LEU A 260 3.22 -3.41 5.35
CA LEU A 260 4.30 -3.60 6.34
C LEU A 260 3.78 -4.17 7.66
N MET A 261 2.60 -3.71 8.10
CA MET A 261 1.94 -4.22 9.29
C MET A 261 1.55 -5.69 9.14
N ALA A 262 1.08 -6.12 7.97
CA ALA A 262 0.85 -7.54 7.69
C ALA A 262 2.15 -8.35 7.65
N MET A 263 3.23 -7.79 7.09
CA MET A 263 4.54 -8.46 7.05
C MET A 263 5.16 -8.62 8.44
N SER A 264 4.85 -7.71 9.37
CA SER A 264 5.31 -7.78 10.76
C SER A 264 4.74 -8.97 11.54
N ASP A 265 3.71 -9.65 11.03
CA ASP A 265 3.18 -10.89 11.60
C ASP A 265 4.07 -12.11 11.26
N HIS A 266 5.02 -11.98 10.33
CA HIS A 266 5.92 -13.04 9.89
C HIS A 266 7.36 -12.81 10.38
N GLN A 267 7.84 -13.63 11.32
CA GLN A 267 9.18 -13.48 11.92
C GLN A 267 10.33 -13.45 10.90
N ASN A 268 10.23 -14.25 9.83
CA ASN A 268 11.25 -14.29 8.77
C ASN A 268 11.33 -12.99 7.99
N LEU A 269 10.20 -12.30 7.82
CA LEU A 269 10.12 -11.03 7.08
C LEU A 269 10.53 -9.85 7.94
N VAL A 270 10.21 -9.86 9.24
CA VAL A 270 10.58 -8.78 10.19
C VAL A 270 12.08 -8.48 10.14
N LYS A 271 12.93 -9.51 10.10
CA LYS A 271 14.39 -9.38 9.98
C LYS A 271 14.85 -8.69 8.69
N GLN A 272 14.02 -8.67 7.66
CA GLN A 272 14.32 -8.10 6.35
C GLN A 272 13.73 -6.70 6.19
N LEU A 273 12.92 -6.23 7.13
CA LEU A 273 12.33 -4.89 7.07
C LEU A 273 13.38 -3.79 7.34
N CYS A 274 14.38 -4.01 8.21
CA CYS A 274 15.57 -3.16 8.27
C CYS A 274 16.70 -3.89 7.57
N SER A 275 17.02 -3.50 6.33
CA SER A 275 18.23 -3.95 5.65
C SER A 275 19.37 -2.98 5.90
N GLN A 276 20.59 -3.50 6.05
CA GLN A 276 21.82 -2.70 6.05
C GLN A 276 22.16 -2.15 4.65
N HIS A 277 21.50 -2.65 3.60
CA HIS A 277 21.66 -2.15 2.24
C HIS A 277 20.52 -1.20 1.84
N ASP A 278 20.91 -0.17 1.11
CA ASP A 278 20.09 0.92 0.61
C ASP A 278 19.06 0.43 -0.45
N PRO A 279 17.77 0.83 -0.40
CA PRO A 279 17.12 1.62 0.65
C PRO A 279 16.34 0.77 1.66
N CYS A 280 16.58 1.04 2.95
CA CYS A 280 15.77 0.54 4.06
C CYS A 280 14.34 1.11 4.00
N VAL A 281 13.32 0.25 4.14
CA VAL A 281 11.91 0.65 4.00
C VAL A 281 11.48 1.66 5.06
N PHE A 282 11.96 1.51 6.29
CA PHE A 282 11.64 2.42 7.38
C PHE A 282 12.31 3.77 7.22
N LEU A 283 13.55 3.81 6.73
CA LEU A 283 14.21 5.08 6.47
C LEU A 283 13.42 5.92 5.46
N LYS A 284 12.91 5.28 4.40
CA LYS A 284 12.03 5.94 3.42
C LYS A 284 10.70 6.40 4.03
N LEU A 285 10.08 5.57 4.87
CA LEU A 285 8.83 5.92 5.55
C LEU A 285 9.04 7.12 6.50
N PHE A 286 10.10 7.10 7.29
CA PHE A 286 10.45 8.18 8.21
C PHE A 286 10.80 9.46 7.46
N GLN A 287 11.58 9.35 6.38
CA GLN A 287 11.86 10.49 5.52
C GLN A 287 10.56 11.09 4.95
N PHE A 288 9.64 10.26 4.42
CA PHE A 288 8.34 10.72 3.94
C PHE A 288 7.57 11.50 5.01
N ILE A 289 7.48 10.95 6.23
CA ILE A 289 6.78 11.60 7.35
C ILE A 289 7.42 12.96 7.70
N ARG A 290 8.75 13.04 7.67
CA ARG A 290 9.51 14.26 8.02
C ARG A 290 9.47 15.34 6.93
N THR A 291 9.49 14.93 5.66
CA THR A 291 9.57 15.87 4.52
C THR A 291 8.22 16.22 3.91
N ARG A 292 7.12 15.64 4.40
CA ARG A 292 5.78 15.90 3.86
C ARG A 292 5.46 17.39 3.92
N LEU A 293 5.06 17.94 2.77
CA LEU A 293 4.59 19.31 2.63
C LEU A 293 3.06 19.26 2.45
N ASP A 294 2.33 19.97 3.32
CA ASP A 294 0.89 19.90 3.63
C ASP A 294 -0.12 20.23 2.50
N TYR A 295 0.17 20.01 1.22
CA TYR A 295 -0.60 20.68 0.15
C TYR A 295 -1.85 19.95 -0.38
N GLN A 296 -2.05 18.64 -0.16
CA GLN A 296 -3.15 17.89 -0.82
C GLN A 296 -3.97 16.94 0.06
N ALA A 297 -3.47 16.50 1.21
CA ALA A 297 -4.16 15.52 2.06
C ALA A 297 -5.07 16.22 3.08
N THR A 298 -6.21 15.61 3.41
CA THR A 298 -7.01 16.09 4.54
C THR A 298 -6.26 15.84 5.84
N HIS A 299 -6.41 16.72 6.83
CA HIS A 299 -5.82 16.51 8.16
C HIS A 299 -6.23 15.14 8.76
N THR A 300 -7.47 14.69 8.52
CA THR A 300 -7.93 13.37 8.96
C THR A 300 -7.14 12.22 8.34
N ASP A 301 -6.78 12.30 7.05
CA ASP A 301 -5.99 11.25 6.39
C ASP A 301 -4.56 11.20 6.94
N LEU A 302 -3.99 12.36 7.28
CA LEU A 302 -2.66 12.46 7.89
C LEU A 302 -2.65 11.84 9.30
N VAL A 303 -3.64 12.16 10.14
CA VAL A 303 -3.76 11.58 11.48
C VAL A 303 -3.94 10.06 11.40
N LEU A 304 -4.72 9.56 10.45
CA LEU A 304 -4.90 8.12 10.27
C LEU A 304 -3.62 7.43 9.80
N LEU A 305 -2.84 8.05 8.90
CA LEU A 305 -1.54 7.54 8.50
C LEU A 305 -0.58 7.49 9.69
N ASP A 306 -0.47 8.59 10.45
CA ASP A 306 0.42 8.68 11.60
C ASP A 306 0.07 7.62 12.66
N LEU A 307 -1.22 7.41 12.91
CA LEU A 307 -1.71 6.35 13.79
C LEU A 307 -1.35 4.96 13.27
N GLN A 308 -1.45 4.71 11.96
CA GLN A 308 -1.02 3.44 11.37
C GLN A 308 0.49 3.21 11.53
N VAL A 309 1.30 4.26 11.36
CA VAL A 309 2.75 4.20 11.53
C VAL A 309 3.10 3.88 12.99
N VAL A 310 2.53 4.61 13.95
CA VAL A 310 2.76 4.35 15.38
C VAL A 310 2.36 2.93 15.75
N ARG A 311 1.21 2.44 15.28
CA ARG A 311 0.79 1.04 15.49
C ARG A 311 1.74 0.01 14.89
N LEU A 312 2.29 0.29 13.71
CA LEU A 312 3.30 -0.57 13.09
C LEU A 312 4.55 -0.62 13.96
N LEU A 313 5.03 0.54 14.41
CA LEU A 313 6.22 0.65 15.24
C LEU A 313 6.04 -0.02 16.60
N SER A 314 4.95 0.27 17.32
CA SER A 314 4.64 -0.37 18.60
C SER A 314 4.54 -1.89 18.47
N ARG A 315 3.93 -2.39 17.38
CA ARG A 315 3.85 -3.83 17.12
C ARG A 315 5.23 -4.46 16.89
N LEU A 316 6.13 -3.77 16.17
CA LEU A 316 7.49 -4.25 15.95
C LEU A 316 8.30 -4.22 17.23
N SER A 317 8.19 -3.15 18.03
CA SER A 317 8.84 -3.01 19.32
C SER A 317 8.44 -4.10 20.31
N GLN A 318 7.14 -4.43 20.40
CA GLN A 318 6.63 -5.45 21.32
C GLN A 318 7.03 -6.89 20.96
N ARG A 319 7.25 -7.17 19.67
CA ARG A 319 7.48 -8.55 19.18
C ARG A 319 8.93 -8.90 18.99
N ALA A 320 9.82 -7.92 19.00
CA ALA A 320 11.17 -8.13 18.52
C ALA A 320 12.20 -7.70 19.55
N ASP A 321 12.61 -8.68 20.38
CA ASP A 321 13.92 -8.66 21.03
C ASP A 321 15.05 -8.48 20.00
N SER A 322 14.80 -8.74 18.70
CA SER A 322 15.79 -8.63 17.63
C SER A 322 15.75 -7.34 16.81
N TRP A 323 14.70 -6.52 16.86
CA TRP A 323 14.60 -5.35 15.97
C TRP A 323 15.56 -4.24 16.40
N LEU A 324 15.69 -4.03 17.71
CA LEU A 324 16.54 -3.00 18.29
C LEU A 324 17.83 -3.55 18.89
N ASN A 325 17.90 -4.85 19.20
CA ASN A 325 19.10 -5.46 19.80
C ASN A 325 19.98 -6.24 18.82
N VAL A 326 19.53 -6.48 17.58
CA VAL A 326 20.53 -6.84 16.54
C VAL A 326 21.41 -5.60 16.40
N GLU A 327 22.72 -5.79 16.32
CA GLU A 327 23.73 -4.77 15.96
C GLU A 327 23.40 -4.17 14.58
N ASN A 328 22.27 -3.46 14.52
CA ASN A 328 21.65 -2.92 13.34
C ASN A 328 22.33 -1.58 13.14
N THR A 329 23.40 -1.60 12.35
CA THR A 329 24.10 -0.43 11.82
C THR A 329 23.24 0.45 10.92
N CYS A 330 21.96 0.11 10.73
CA CYS A 330 21.08 0.88 9.88
C CYS A 330 20.61 2.15 10.61
N PRO A 331 20.64 3.32 9.94
CA PRO A 331 20.14 4.57 10.50
C PRO A 331 18.63 4.55 10.83
N CYS A 332 17.90 3.49 10.45
CA CYS A 332 16.49 3.30 10.78
C CYS A 332 16.23 3.41 12.31
N SER A 333 17.18 2.99 13.16
CA SER A 333 17.01 3.04 14.62
C SER A 333 17.08 4.46 15.20
N THR A 334 18.03 5.27 14.75
CA THR A 334 18.16 6.66 15.23
C THR A 334 17.01 7.53 14.73
N GLU A 335 16.58 7.29 13.50
CA GLU A 335 15.48 8.00 12.85
C GLU A 335 14.12 7.63 13.44
N LEU A 336 13.99 6.45 14.05
CA LEU A 336 12.78 6.01 14.74
C LEU A 336 12.40 6.96 15.87
N VAL A 337 13.33 7.23 16.79
CA VAL A 337 13.10 8.14 17.93
C VAL A 337 12.72 9.53 17.41
N GLN A 338 13.47 10.04 16.43
CA GLN A 338 13.19 11.35 15.85
C GLN A 338 11.80 11.42 15.22
N THR A 339 11.40 10.39 14.49
CA THR A 339 10.08 10.33 13.85
C THR A 339 8.96 10.32 14.88
N VAL A 340 9.08 9.52 15.95
CA VAL A 340 8.05 9.48 17.02
C VAL A 340 7.91 10.83 17.70
N VAL A 341 9.02 11.51 18.03
CA VAL A 341 8.98 12.86 18.63
C VAL A 341 8.33 13.87 17.68
N ILE A 342 8.65 13.83 16.38
CA ILE A 342 8.05 14.71 15.37
C ILE A 342 6.54 14.46 15.24
N LEU A 343 6.11 13.20 15.14
CA LEU A 343 4.70 12.83 15.05
C LEU A 343 3.93 13.31 16.28
N PHE A 344 4.50 13.11 17.47
CA PHE A 344 3.88 13.50 18.72
C PHE A 344 3.72 15.02 18.83
N HIS A 345 4.78 15.76 18.47
CA HIS A 345 4.77 17.22 18.47
C HIS A 345 3.78 17.79 17.44
N HIS A 346 3.77 17.27 16.21
CA HIS A 346 2.82 17.70 15.17
C HIS A 346 1.38 17.49 15.61
N GLN A 347 1.05 16.30 16.15
CA GLN A 347 -0.31 16.03 16.61
C GLN A 347 -0.73 16.95 17.77
N TRP A 348 0.19 17.25 18.69
CA TRP A 348 -0.06 18.21 19.76
C TRP A 348 -0.33 19.62 19.22
N LEU A 349 0.49 20.13 18.30
CA LEU A 349 0.29 21.44 17.67
C LEU A 349 -1.06 21.52 16.95
N HIS A 350 -1.47 20.48 16.24
CA HIS A 350 -2.77 20.46 15.55
C HIS A 350 -3.96 20.56 16.51
N LEU A 351 -3.89 19.89 17.67
CA LEU A 351 -4.94 19.98 18.69
C LEU A 351 -5.01 21.39 19.31
N GLN A 352 -3.87 22.06 19.49
CA GLN A 352 -3.84 23.45 19.95
C GLN A 352 -4.32 24.46 18.89
N GLY A 353 -3.92 24.27 17.63
CA GLY A 353 -4.37 25.11 16.52
C GLY A 353 -5.88 25.05 16.33
N SER A 354 -6.48 23.86 16.48
CA SER A 354 -7.93 23.68 16.44
C SER A 354 -8.65 24.30 17.65
N ALA A 355 -8.04 24.29 18.84
CA ALA A 355 -8.60 24.90 20.04
C ALA A 355 -8.54 26.44 20.01
N THR A 356 -7.49 27.01 19.40
CA THR A 356 -7.27 28.46 19.33
C THR A 356 -8.00 29.14 18.17
N ALA A 357 -8.19 28.45 17.03
CA ALA A 357 -9.06 28.94 15.95
C ALA A 357 -10.55 29.02 16.37
N SER A 358 -10.92 28.27 17.41
CA SER A 358 -12.25 28.29 18.05
C SER A 358 -12.33 29.20 19.28
N ALA A 359 -11.29 29.99 19.60
CA ALA A 359 -11.22 30.83 20.80
C ALA A 359 -12.18 32.05 20.81
N GLY A 360 -13.31 31.97 20.10
CA GLY A 360 -14.49 32.80 20.30
C GLY A 360 -15.67 32.05 20.92
N VAL A 361 -15.64 30.72 21.02
CA VAL A 361 -16.70 29.91 21.63
C VAL A 361 -16.05 28.79 22.44
N ALA A 362 -16.24 28.86 23.76
CA ALA A 362 -15.80 27.87 24.73
C ALA A 362 -16.06 26.44 24.24
N LEU A 363 -15.00 25.60 24.21
CA LEU A 363 -14.91 24.12 24.38
C LEU A 363 -16.11 23.21 24.06
N GLN A 364 -17.06 23.65 23.25
CA GLN A 364 -18.34 22.97 23.03
C GLN A 364 -18.93 23.42 21.70
N GLN A 365 -18.37 22.91 20.60
CA GLN A 365 -19.08 22.46 19.40
C GLN A 365 -18.07 22.11 18.30
N CYS A 366 -17.65 20.84 18.25
CA CYS A 366 -17.29 20.25 16.97
C CYS A 366 -18.59 20.02 16.19
N SER A 367 -18.75 20.74 15.08
CA SER A 367 -19.87 20.56 14.17
C SER A 367 -19.97 19.11 13.70
N SER A 368 -21.13 18.51 13.97
CA SER A 368 -21.73 17.29 13.40
C SER A 368 -21.41 15.89 13.95
N SER A 369 -20.62 15.72 15.02
CA SER A 369 -20.65 14.46 15.78
C SER A 369 -20.43 14.67 17.28
N SER A 370 -21.39 14.20 18.08
CA SER A 370 -21.53 14.39 19.52
C SER A 370 -20.59 13.51 20.35
N SER A 371 -19.33 13.36 19.92
CA SER A 371 -18.34 12.54 20.62
C SER A 371 -17.29 13.43 21.27
N PRO A 372 -16.90 13.15 22.52
CA PRO A 372 -15.79 13.85 23.16
C PRO A 372 -14.50 13.76 22.33
N TRP A 373 -13.68 14.82 22.37
CA TRP A 373 -12.42 14.89 21.59
C TRP A 373 -11.45 13.75 21.91
N TRP A 374 -11.51 13.19 23.13
CA TRP A 374 -10.68 12.06 23.55
C TRP A 374 -11.05 10.72 22.90
N HIS A 375 -12.18 10.62 22.20
CA HIS A 375 -12.52 9.47 21.35
C HIS A 375 -12.10 9.66 19.89
N SER A 376 -11.44 10.77 19.55
CA SER A 376 -10.97 11.03 18.19
C SER A 376 -9.71 10.21 17.85
N PRO A 377 -9.47 9.91 16.57
CA PRO A 377 -8.20 9.32 16.11
C PRO A 377 -6.96 10.13 16.51
N ALA A 378 -7.10 11.45 16.62
CA ALA A 378 -6.04 12.36 17.05
C ALA A 378 -5.65 12.15 18.53
N ALA A 379 -6.64 11.92 19.41
CA ALA A 379 -6.39 11.58 20.80
C ALA A 379 -5.78 10.17 20.95
N ALA A 380 -6.26 9.21 20.15
CA ALA A 380 -5.65 7.87 20.10
C ALA A 380 -4.17 7.95 19.67
N LEU A 381 -3.84 8.79 18.68
CA LEU A 381 -2.46 9.00 18.25
C LEU A 381 -1.59 9.56 19.37
N LEU A 382 -2.04 10.58 20.12
CA LEU A 382 -1.28 11.10 21.26
C LEU A 382 -1.00 10.03 22.31
N ARG A 383 -2.01 9.23 22.66
CA ARG A 383 -1.89 8.15 23.65
C ARG A 383 -0.93 7.06 23.20
N GLU A 384 -1.05 6.61 21.95
CA GLU A 384 -0.17 5.57 21.40
C GLU A 384 1.27 6.09 21.19
N CYS A 385 1.45 7.36 20.83
CA CYS A 385 2.77 8.02 20.78
C CYS A 385 3.43 8.06 22.16
N LEU A 386 2.69 8.43 23.21
CA LEU A 386 3.20 8.46 24.58
C LEU A 386 3.74 7.09 25.00
N LEU A 387 2.94 6.03 24.81
CA LEU A 387 3.33 4.67 25.18
C LEU A 387 4.52 4.17 24.35
N LEU A 388 4.57 4.48 23.05
CA LEU A 388 5.71 4.12 22.21
C LEU A 388 6.98 4.87 22.62
N LEU A 389 6.88 6.16 22.93
CA LEU A 389 7.99 6.98 23.38
C LEU A 389 8.53 6.50 24.73
N HIS A 390 7.63 6.11 25.65
CA HIS A 390 7.97 5.55 26.95
C HIS A 390 8.75 4.24 26.80
N TRP A 391 8.25 3.35 25.95
CA TRP A 391 8.92 2.10 25.65
C TRP A 391 10.31 2.35 25.01
N LEU A 392 10.43 3.32 24.11
CA LEU A 392 11.72 3.69 23.51
C LEU A 392 12.69 4.28 24.55
N LEU A 393 12.22 5.09 25.49
CA LEU A 393 13.04 5.62 26.58
C LEU A 393 13.65 4.49 27.41
N GLN A 394 12.90 3.42 27.67
CA GLN A 394 13.35 2.28 28.47
C GLN A 394 14.24 1.29 27.70
N HIS A 395 14.00 1.10 26.40
CA HIS A 395 14.60 0.00 25.62
C HIS A 395 15.57 0.43 24.52
N HIS A 396 15.61 1.70 24.11
CA HIS A 396 16.50 2.16 23.05
C HIS A 396 17.83 2.68 23.63
N ALA A 397 18.91 1.92 23.43
CA ALA A 397 20.23 2.19 24.04
C ALA A 397 20.79 3.60 23.78
N SER A 398 20.50 4.21 22.62
CA SER A 398 20.95 5.55 22.23
C SER A 398 19.80 6.56 22.13
N PHE A 399 18.79 6.44 23.01
CA PHE A 399 17.62 7.33 23.01
C PHE A 399 18.02 8.81 23.11
N SER A 400 18.85 9.16 24.10
CA SER A 400 19.29 10.55 24.35
C SER A 400 20.06 11.14 23.17
N GLU A 401 20.95 10.36 22.55
CA GLU A 401 21.70 10.77 21.36
C GLU A 401 20.77 11.00 20.16
N SER A 402 19.82 10.09 19.96
CA SER A 402 18.87 10.14 18.83
C SER A 402 17.89 11.30 18.99
N CYS A 403 17.49 11.63 20.22
CA CYS A 403 16.59 12.74 20.54
C CYS A 403 17.29 14.11 20.55
N ARG A 404 18.62 14.17 20.66
CA ARG A 404 19.40 15.41 20.79
C ARG A 404 19.06 16.50 19.76
N PRO A 405 18.89 16.21 18.46
CA PRO A 405 18.54 17.22 17.46
C PRO A 405 17.15 17.86 17.67
N LEU A 406 16.28 17.20 18.44
CA LEU A 406 14.88 17.57 18.67
C LEU A 406 14.60 17.97 20.12
N LEU A 407 15.63 18.19 20.96
CA LEU A 407 15.45 18.55 22.37
C LEU A 407 14.51 19.74 22.56
N HIS A 408 14.68 20.79 21.76
CA HIS A 408 13.80 21.96 21.81
C HIS A 408 12.31 21.63 21.58
N MET A 409 12.01 20.71 20.66
CA MET A 409 10.64 20.23 20.43
C MET A 409 10.16 19.35 21.59
N TYR A 410 11.02 18.47 22.07
CA TYR A 410 10.73 17.56 23.17
C TYR A 410 10.42 18.32 24.47
N ASP A 411 11.28 19.25 24.87
CA ASP A 411 11.15 20.07 26.08
C ASP A 411 9.89 20.94 26.05
N GLN A 412 9.50 21.43 24.87
CA GLN A 412 8.27 22.21 24.70
C GLN A 412 7.02 21.33 24.76
N MET A 413 7.05 20.19 24.06
CA MET A 413 5.89 19.31 23.88
C MET A 413 5.53 18.57 25.15
N ILE A 414 6.50 18.02 25.88
CA ILE A 414 6.27 17.11 27.00
C ILE A 414 5.38 17.71 28.11
N PRO A 415 5.68 18.92 28.65
CA PRO A 415 4.82 19.53 29.66
C PRO A 415 3.42 19.81 29.14
N ALA A 416 3.31 20.23 27.88
CA ALA A 416 2.03 20.62 27.29
C ALA A 416 1.14 19.42 26.95
N VAL A 417 1.72 18.30 26.53
CA VAL A 417 0.99 17.06 26.34
C VAL A 417 0.53 16.49 27.68
N ARG A 418 1.37 16.57 28.73
CA ARG A 418 0.96 16.18 30.09
C ARG A 418 -0.31 16.90 30.53
N GLU A 419 -0.37 18.22 30.35
CA GLU A 419 -1.59 18.99 30.67
C GLU A 419 -2.78 18.67 29.75
N THR A 420 -2.52 18.19 28.54
CA THR A 420 -3.57 17.80 27.59
C THR A 420 -4.15 16.43 27.94
N LEU A 421 -3.31 15.45 28.27
CA LEU A 421 -3.71 14.08 28.60
C LEU A 421 -4.36 13.98 29.99
N ARG A 422 -3.94 14.79 30.97
CA ARG A 422 -4.60 14.89 32.29
C ARG A 422 -6.06 15.31 32.23
N LYS A 423 -6.49 15.97 31.14
CA LYS A 423 -7.89 16.38 30.93
C LYS A 423 -8.76 15.24 30.42
N ILE A 424 -8.17 14.10 30.04
CA ILE A 424 -8.91 12.94 29.55
C ILE A 424 -9.32 12.08 30.75
N PRO A 425 -10.62 11.74 30.90
CA PRO A 425 -11.04 10.78 31.90
C PRO A 425 -10.51 9.37 31.59
N ASP A 426 -10.32 8.56 32.63
CA ASP A 426 -9.92 7.15 32.55
C ASP A 426 -8.59 6.93 31.80
N LEU A 427 -7.50 7.53 32.30
CA LEU A 427 -6.15 7.14 31.90
C LEU A 427 -5.86 5.72 32.43
N SER A 428 -5.16 4.93 31.63
CA SER A 428 -4.64 3.63 32.06
C SER A 428 -3.42 3.80 32.96
N GLU A 429 -3.18 2.84 33.85
CA GLU A 429 -1.99 2.83 34.74
C GLU A 429 -0.68 2.98 33.93
N SER A 430 -0.60 2.36 32.74
CA SER A 430 0.55 2.51 31.84
C SER A 430 0.71 3.92 31.27
N GLU A 431 -0.39 4.64 31.01
CA GLU A 431 -0.33 6.02 30.54
C GLU A 431 0.08 6.98 31.67
N GLU A 432 -0.39 6.73 32.90
CA GLU A 432 0.02 7.50 34.08
C GLU A 432 1.51 7.32 34.37
N LEU A 433 2.00 6.08 34.41
CA LEU A 433 3.43 5.78 34.58
C LEU A 433 4.28 6.40 33.47
N ALA A 434 3.85 6.30 32.21
CA ALA A 434 4.56 6.91 31.09
C ALA A 434 4.64 8.44 31.23
N LEU A 435 3.56 9.09 31.68
CA LEU A 435 3.56 10.54 31.94
C LEU A 435 4.51 10.90 33.08
N GLU A 436 4.58 10.10 34.15
CA GLU A 436 5.49 10.36 35.27
C GLU A 436 6.95 10.21 34.86
N GLU A 437 7.31 9.12 34.16
CA GLU A 437 8.71 8.83 33.80
C GLU A 437 9.23 9.74 32.68
N ILE A 438 8.43 10.01 31.64
CA ILE A 438 8.84 10.87 30.52
C ILE A 438 8.92 12.34 30.97
N CYS A 439 8.05 12.76 31.89
CA CYS A 439 8.03 14.14 32.39
C CYS A 439 8.89 14.36 33.64
N ARG A 440 9.62 13.33 34.12
CA ARG A 440 10.50 13.45 35.29
C ARG A 440 11.64 14.41 34.93
N SER A 441 11.67 15.58 35.55
CA SER A 441 12.81 16.49 35.46
C SER A 441 13.98 15.90 36.23
N GLU A 442 15.20 15.92 35.68
CA GLU A 442 16.43 15.44 36.31
C GLU A 442 16.72 16.06 37.72
N GLY A 443 15.94 17.04 38.16
CA GLY A 443 16.05 17.68 39.49
C GLY A 443 15.10 17.17 40.58
N ASP A 444 14.25 16.16 40.31
CA ASP A 444 13.30 15.64 41.33
C ASP A 444 13.90 14.54 42.22
N ASP A 445 15.13 14.09 41.92
CA ASP A 445 15.85 13.06 42.67
C ASP A 445 16.90 13.65 43.65
N THR A 446 17.00 14.98 43.79
CA THR A 446 18.02 15.63 44.64
C THR A 446 17.53 16.19 45.98
N ASP A 447 16.25 16.03 46.35
CA ASP A 447 15.69 16.65 47.56
C ASP A 447 15.54 15.69 48.76
N ASP A 448 16.37 14.65 48.87
CA ASP A 448 16.36 13.77 50.07
C ASP A 448 17.77 13.27 50.50
N MET A 449 18.80 14.07 50.27
CA MET A 449 20.06 13.97 51.03
C MET A 449 20.04 15.02 52.14
N ASP A 450 19.13 14.83 53.11
CA ASP A 450 19.21 15.50 54.39
C ASP A 450 20.56 15.16 55.03
N THR A 451 21.40 16.19 55.11
CA THR A 451 22.68 16.21 55.81
C THR A 451 22.41 16.18 57.31
N GLY A 452 22.10 15.00 57.83
CA GLY A 452 21.92 14.73 59.25
C GLY A 452 23.25 14.50 59.97
N SER A 453 23.87 15.60 60.40
CA SER A 453 24.68 15.82 61.63
C SER A 453 25.69 14.76 62.09
#